data_AF-A0A969G8I9-F1
#
_entry.id   AF-A0A969G8I9-F1
#
_cell.length_a   1.000
_cell.length_b   1.000
_cell.length_c   1.000
_cell.angle_alpha   90.00
_cell.angle_beta   90.00
_cell.angle_gamma   90.00
#
_symmetry.space_group_name_H-M   'P 1'
#
loop_
_entity.id
_entity.type
_entity.pdbx_description
1 polymer ?
#
loop_
_entity_poly.entity_id
_entity_poly.type
_entity_poly.pdbx_seq_one_letter_code
_entity_poly.pdbx_strand_id
1 'polypeptide(L)'
;MITEDLPLPPLWKELAKDKLSVNLTSQELAQAFILYPAHHSDPDPPTVELNRKSHPILKSKLKGEFERWNTMSHSMIIPEIKQFIGMLHAWADKYESELLRDYTLDLRRKIDTFDIEGLNREIKNFPKLLNKFKALFCPSFL
;
A
#
# COMPACT_ATOMS: atom_id res chain seq x y z
N MET A 1 -38.59 -15.21 14.35
CA MET A 1 -37.72 -15.83 15.38
C MET A 1 -36.29 -15.76 14.85
N ILE A 2 -35.51 -14.88 15.47
CA ILE A 2 -34.04 -14.74 15.44
C ILE A 2 -33.38 -14.71 14.04
N THR A 3 -33.40 -13.55 13.39
CA THR A 3 -32.29 -13.14 12.51
C THR A 3 -31.24 -12.51 13.40
N GLU A 4 -30.19 -13.25 13.71
CA GLU A 4 -28.97 -12.70 14.32
C GLU A 4 -28.41 -11.63 13.38
N ASP A 5 -28.45 -10.39 13.83
CA ASP A 5 -27.81 -9.23 13.23
C ASP A 5 -26.30 -9.44 13.33
N LEU A 6 -25.73 -10.09 12.31
CA LEU A 6 -24.30 -10.31 12.22
C LEU A 6 -23.64 -8.93 12.00
N PRO A 7 -22.80 -8.43 12.92
CA PRO A 7 -22.24 -7.10 12.78
C PRO A 7 -21.32 -7.05 11.56
N LEU A 8 -21.72 -6.27 10.55
CA LEU A 8 -20.90 -6.01 9.38
C LEU A 8 -19.52 -5.47 9.80
N PRO A 9 -18.41 -5.95 9.19
CA PRO A 9 -17.08 -5.44 9.49
C PRO A 9 -17.02 -3.92 9.27
N PRO A 10 -16.30 -3.16 10.11
CA PRO A 10 -16.29 -1.70 10.08
C PRO A 10 -15.94 -1.10 8.71
N LEU A 11 -15.22 -1.84 7.87
CA LEU A 11 -14.85 -1.45 6.51
C LEU A 11 -16.06 -1.17 5.59
N TRP A 12 -17.22 -1.79 5.86
CA TRP A 12 -18.41 -1.69 5.01
C TRP A 12 -19.36 -0.57 5.43
N LYS A 13 -19.21 -0.04 6.65
CA LYS A 13 -19.97 1.12 7.12
C LYS A 13 -19.49 2.42 6.47
N GLU A 14 -18.22 2.49 6.06
CA GLU A 14 -17.69 3.63 5.31
C GLU A 14 -18.03 3.58 3.83
N LEU A 15 -18.05 2.40 3.21
CA LEU A 15 -18.52 2.23 1.81
C LEU A 15 -20.02 2.51 1.64
N ALA A 16 -20.82 2.35 2.69
CA ALA A 16 -22.25 2.70 2.68
C ALA A 16 -22.52 4.20 2.82
N LYS A 17 -21.55 4.99 3.30
CA LYS A 17 -21.72 6.46 3.47
C LYS A 17 -21.44 7.25 2.19
N ASP A 18 -20.77 6.65 1.21
CA ASP A 18 -20.30 7.35 0.00
C ASP A 18 -21.05 6.95 -1.29
N LYS A 19 -22.31 6.54 -1.17
CA LYS A 19 -23.19 6.36 -2.33
C LYS A 19 -24.48 7.14 -2.18
N LEU A 20 -24.47 8.35 -2.75
CA LEU A 20 -25.66 8.87 -3.40
C LEU A 20 -26.17 7.84 -4.43
N SER A 21 -27.49 7.59 -4.39
CA SER A 21 -28.31 7.02 -5.46
C SER A 21 -27.91 5.67 -6.03
N VAL A 22 -28.23 4.58 -5.32
CA VAL A 22 -28.75 3.39 -6.00
C VAL A 22 -29.77 2.69 -5.10
N ASN A 23 -31.07 2.84 -5.42
CA ASN A 23 -32.12 1.99 -4.88
C ASN A 23 -31.99 0.62 -5.57
N LEU A 24 -31.06 -0.21 -5.12
CA LEU A 24 -30.99 -1.61 -5.54
C LEU A 24 -31.78 -2.43 -4.54
N THR A 25 -32.79 -3.12 -5.04
CA THR A 25 -33.68 -3.93 -4.21
C THR A 25 -32.97 -5.22 -3.75
N SER A 26 -33.41 -5.81 -2.63
CA SER A 26 -32.86 -7.08 -2.13
C SER A 26 -32.90 -8.22 -3.16
N GLN A 27 -33.77 -8.10 -4.17
CA GLN A 27 -33.91 -9.05 -5.27
C GLN A 27 -32.80 -8.91 -6.33
N GLU A 28 -32.25 -7.71 -6.53
CA GLU A 28 -31.11 -7.46 -7.44
C GLU A 28 -29.79 -7.94 -6.83
N LEU A 29 -29.62 -7.78 -5.51
CA LEU A 29 -28.47 -8.34 -4.79
C LEU A 29 -28.47 -9.87 -4.81
N ALA A 30 -29.66 -10.49 -4.76
CA ALA A 30 -29.79 -11.94 -4.86
C ALA A 30 -29.50 -12.46 -6.28
N GLN A 31 -29.87 -11.72 -7.33
CA GLN A 31 -29.56 -12.11 -8.72
C GLN A 31 -28.06 -11.99 -9.04
N ALA A 32 -27.36 -11.01 -8.47
CA ALA A 32 -25.90 -10.92 -8.58
C ALA A 32 -25.19 -12.13 -7.94
N PHE A 33 -25.83 -12.79 -6.97
CA PHE A 33 -25.29 -13.96 -6.28
C PHE A 33 -25.48 -15.27 -7.06
N ILE A 34 -26.48 -15.35 -7.95
CA ILE A 34 -26.86 -16.59 -8.67
C ILE A 34 -26.03 -16.83 -9.95
N LEU A 35 -25.33 -15.81 -10.47
CA LEU A 35 -24.54 -15.92 -11.71
C LEU A 35 -23.08 -16.38 -11.52
N TYR A 36 -22.68 -16.81 -10.33
CA TYR A 36 -21.35 -17.38 -10.08
C TYR A 36 -21.44 -18.89 -9.79
N PRO A 37 -21.36 -19.77 -10.81
CA PRO A 37 -21.20 -21.19 -10.56
C PRO A 37 -19.76 -21.47 -10.15
N ALA A 38 -19.63 -22.20 -9.03
CA ALA A 38 -18.37 -22.78 -8.59
C ALA A 38 -17.90 -23.88 -9.56
N HIS A 39 -16.58 -23.91 -9.77
CA HIS A 39 -15.75 -24.98 -10.30
C HIS A 39 -15.53 -25.17 -11.83
N HIS A 40 -14.25 -25.01 -12.18
CA HIS A 40 -13.49 -25.58 -13.31
C HIS A 40 -13.61 -24.93 -14.70
N SER A 41 -12.70 -23.99 -14.98
CA SER A 41 -11.55 -24.14 -15.91
C SER A 41 -10.92 -22.77 -16.16
N ASP A 42 -9.60 -22.65 -15.99
CA ASP A 42 -8.83 -21.44 -16.34
C ASP A 42 -9.21 -20.91 -17.73
N PRO A 43 -9.29 -19.59 -17.87
CA PRO A 43 -8.11 -18.88 -18.34
C PRO A 43 -7.60 -17.91 -17.27
N ASP A 44 -6.29 -17.95 -17.08
CA ASP A 44 -5.48 -17.23 -16.08
C ASP A 44 -6.13 -15.98 -15.43
N PRO A 45 -6.04 -15.84 -14.10
CA PRO A 45 -6.36 -14.58 -13.45
C PRO A 45 -5.45 -13.48 -14.02
N PRO A 46 -5.94 -12.28 -14.39
CA PRO A 46 -5.08 -11.17 -14.80
C PRO A 46 -4.24 -10.58 -13.63
N THR A 47 -3.99 -11.34 -12.57
CA THR A 47 -3.60 -10.82 -11.25
C THR A 47 -2.23 -11.26 -10.77
N VAL A 48 -1.37 -11.85 -11.62
CA VAL A 48 0.01 -12.24 -11.23
C VAL A 48 1.09 -11.60 -12.12
N GLU A 49 0.76 -11.13 -13.32
CA GLU A 49 1.71 -10.43 -14.21
C GLU A 49 2.04 -9.00 -13.71
N LEU A 50 1.17 -8.39 -12.90
CA LEU A 50 1.40 -7.02 -12.37
C LEU A 50 2.52 -6.98 -11.32
N ASN A 51 2.86 -8.10 -10.68
CA ASN A 51 3.87 -8.13 -9.62
C ASN A 51 5.30 -8.08 -10.19
N ARG A 52 5.61 -8.70 -11.33
CA ARG A 52 6.99 -8.68 -11.85
C ARG A 52 7.37 -7.39 -12.59
N LYS A 53 6.40 -6.70 -13.22
CA LYS A 53 6.65 -5.46 -14.00
C LYS A 53 6.57 -4.17 -13.17
N SER A 54 5.83 -4.17 -12.05
CA SER A 54 5.71 -3.03 -11.12
C SER A 54 7.00 -2.71 -10.37
N HIS A 55 7.73 -3.75 -9.98
CA HIS A 55 8.94 -3.67 -9.16
C HIS A 55 10.15 -2.96 -9.81
N PRO A 56 10.49 -3.16 -11.10
CA PRO A 56 11.56 -2.39 -11.74
C PRO A 56 11.20 -0.90 -11.89
N ILE A 57 9.93 -0.58 -12.12
CA ILE A 57 9.45 0.81 -12.20
C ILE A 57 9.54 1.47 -10.82
N LEU A 58 9.06 0.80 -9.76
CA LEU A 58 9.18 1.27 -8.39
C LEU A 58 10.65 1.48 -8.01
N LYS A 59 11.54 0.54 -8.35
CA LYS A 59 12.98 0.66 -8.11
C LYS A 59 13.60 1.89 -8.79
N SER A 60 13.22 2.16 -10.05
CA SER A 60 13.67 3.35 -10.78
C SER A 60 13.20 4.63 -10.11
N LYS A 61 11.92 4.68 -9.69
CA LYS A 61 11.35 5.81 -8.95
C LYS A 61 12.05 6.06 -7.62
N LEU A 62 12.24 5.01 -6.81
CA LEU A 62 12.91 5.11 -5.52
C LEU A 62 14.38 5.53 -5.66
N LYS A 63 15.07 5.12 -6.75
CA LYS A 63 16.42 5.59 -7.06
C LYS A 63 16.44 7.09 -7.39
N GLY A 64 15.46 7.57 -8.16
CA GLY A 64 15.32 9.00 -8.48
C GLY A 64 15.10 9.87 -7.22
N GLU A 65 14.41 9.33 -6.21
CA GLU A 65 14.19 10.03 -4.95
C GLU A 65 15.37 9.99 -3.98
N PHE A 66 16.44 9.28 -4.31
CA PHE A 66 17.61 9.20 -3.45
C PHE A 66 18.27 10.57 -3.24
N GLU A 67 18.30 11.42 -4.27
CA GLU A 67 18.87 12.77 -4.14
C GLU A 67 18.03 13.67 -3.23
N ARG A 68 16.70 13.61 -3.39
CA ARG A 68 15.77 14.33 -2.52
C ARG A 68 15.87 13.85 -1.07
N TRP A 69 15.93 12.53 -0.88
CA TRP A 69 16.17 11.93 0.43
C TRP A 69 17.50 12.41 1.03
N ASN A 70 18.58 12.45 0.22
CA ASN A 70 19.89 12.87 0.70
C ASN A 70 19.81 14.29 1.26
N THR A 71 19.28 15.26 0.52
CA THR A 71 19.13 16.64 0.99
C THR A 71 18.22 16.74 2.22
N MET A 72 17.04 16.12 2.17
CA MET A 72 16.05 16.16 3.25
C MET A 72 16.54 15.50 4.55
N SER A 73 17.28 14.39 4.45
CA SER A 73 17.79 13.66 5.62
C SER A 73 18.82 14.43 6.43
N HIS A 74 19.47 15.43 5.82
CA HIS A 74 20.36 16.36 6.51
C HIS A 74 19.60 17.56 7.10
N SER A 75 18.58 18.08 6.40
CA SER A 75 17.81 19.24 6.86
C SER A 75 16.85 18.90 8.01
N MET A 76 16.36 17.66 8.06
CA MET A 76 15.35 17.18 9.01
C MET A 76 14.09 18.07 9.09
N ILE A 77 13.75 18.77 8.00
CA ILE A 77 12.59 19.66 7.92
C ILE A 77 11.31 18.81 7.90
N ILE A 78 10.52 18.86 8.96
CA ILE A 78 9.32 18.01 9.15
C ILE A 78 8.33 18.09 7.98
N PRO A 79 7.98 19.27 7.42
CA PRO A 79 7.13 19.34 6.24
C PRO A 79 7.67 18.57 5.03
N GLU A 80 8.97 18.64 4.75
CA GLU A 80 9.62 17.93 3.64
C GLU A 80 9.58 16.42 3.88
N ILE A 81 9.85 15.99 5.12
CA ILE A 81 9.77 14.59 5.54
C ILE A 81 8.34 14.06 5.36
N LYS A 82 7.31 14.82 5.75
CA LYS A 82 5.91 14.42 5.56
C LYS A 82 5.56 14.26 4.08
N GLN A 83 6.04 15.16 3.22
CA GLN A 83 5.85 15.03 1.77
C GLN A 83 6.55 13.79 1.20
N PHE A 84 7.79 13.55 1.62
CA PHE A 84 8.55 12.36 1.22
C PHE A 84 7.82 11.07 1.64
N ILE A 85 7.38 10.98 2.90
CA ILE A 85 6.59 9.84 3.40
C ILE A 85 5.31 9.66 2.60
N GLY A 86 4.57 10.74 2.34
CA GLY A 86 3.31 10.67 1.59
C GLY A 86 3.49 10.13 0.16
N MET A 87 4.53 10.58 -0.53
CA MET A 87 4.88 10.09 -1.85
C MET A 87 5.29 8.61 -1.83
N LEU A 88 6.13 8.20 -0.87
CA LEU A 88 6.52 6.80 -0.71
C LEU A 88 5.31 5.90 -0.39
N HIS A 89 4.38 6.38 0.45
CA HIS A 89 3.18 5.63 0.81
C HIS A 89 2.27 5.45 -0.41
N ALA A 90 2.07 6.49 -1.22
CA ALA A 90 1.31 6.40 -2.46
C ALA A 90 1.95 5.40 -3.46
N TRP A 91 3.27 5.25 -3.46
CA TRP A 91 3.94 4.21 -4.24
C TRP A 91 3.81 2.83 -3.62
N ALA A 92 3.82 2.72 -2.30
CA ALA A 92 3.54 1.47 -1.61
C ALA A 92 2.14 0.95 -1.94
N ASP A 93 1.14 1.84 -2.02
CA ASP A 93 -0.21 1.52 -2.48
C ASP A 93 -0.23 1.12 -3.95
N LYS A 94 0.30 1.98 -4.82
CA LYS A 94 0.24 1.81 -6.27
C LYS A 94 0.94 0.54 -6.76
N TYR A 95 2.01 0.13 -6.09
CA TYR A 95 2.83 -1.01 -6.47
C TYR A 95 2.74 -2.17 -5.47
N GLU A 96 1.75 -2.13 -4.56
CA GLU A 96 1.46 -3.18 -3.58
C GLU A 96 2.70 -3.62 -2.76
N SER A 97 3.53 -2.64 -2.37
CA SER A 97 4.79 -2.92 -1.67
C SER A 97 4.61 -2.82 -0.16
N GLU A 98 4.46 -3.96 0.50
CA GLU A 98 4.42 -4.06 1.97
C GLU A 98 5.68 -3.49 2.63
N LEU A 99 6.86 -3.81 2.10
CA LEU A 99 8.13 -3.32 2.62
C LEU A 99 8.20 -1.77 2.65
N LEU A 100 7.68 -1.11 1.61
CA LEU A 100 7.63 0.35 1.54
C LEU A 100 6.51 0.90 2.44
N ARG A 101 5.37 0.21 2.51
CA ARG A 101 4.25 0.55 3.38
C ARG A 101 4.69 0.59 4.83
N ASP A 102 5.31 -0.47 5.33
CA ASP A 102 5.79 -0.59 6.71
C ASP A 102 6.78 0.52 7.06
N TYR A 103 7.73 0.79 6.17
CA TYR A 103 8.70 1.88 6.33
C TYR A 103 8.01 3.24 6.51
N THR A 104 7.01 3.54 5.66
CA THR A 104 6.29 4.82 5.73
C THR A 104 5.39 4.95 6.95
N LEU A 105 4.80 3.85 7.41
CA LEU A 105 4.00 3.81 8.64
C LEU A 105 4.87 4.06 9.87
N ASP A 106 6.05 3.44 9.93
CA ASP A 106 7.00 3.64 11.01
C ASP A 106 7.51 5.08 11.09
N LEU A 107 7.81 5.70 9.94
CA LEU A 107 8.18 7.11 9.87
C LEU A 107 7.05 8.03 10.31
N ARG A 108 5.82 7.78 9.85
CA ARG A 108 4.65 8.57 10.23
C ARG A 108 4.39 8.48 11.73
N ARG A 109 4.42 7.27 12.31
CA ARG A 109 4.28 7.05 13.75
C ARG A 109 5.28 7.88 14.53
N LYS A 110 6.56 7.87 14.14
CA LYS A 110 7.62 8.63 14.82
C LYS A 110 7.39 10.14 14.77
N ILE A 111 6.82 10.66 13.68
CA ILE A 111 6.40 12.07 13.61
C ILE A 111 5.24 12.34 14.56
N ASP A 112 4.20 11.49 14.54
CA ASP A 112 2.99 11.68 15.34
C ASP A 112 3.25 11.56 16.84
N THR A 113 4.23 10.74 17.24
CA THR A 113 4.70 10.59 18.63
C THR A 113 5.83 11.54 19.00
N PHE A 114 6.24 12.46 18.11
CA PHE A 114 7.38 13.37 18.30
C PHE A 114 8.69 12.65 18.68
N ASP A 115 8.88 11.40 18.23
CA ASP A 115 10.12 10.63 18.42
C ASP A 115 11.18 11.08 17.40
N ILE A 116 11.81 12.23 17.67
CA ILE A 116 12.76 12.87 16.74
C ILE A 116 14.01 12.01 16.53
N GLU A 117 14.50 11.34 17.58
CA GLU A 117 15.67 10.46 17.46
C GLU A 117 15.34 9.22 16.64
N GLY A 118 14.20 8.58 16.91
CA GLY A 118 13.71 7.46 16.13
C GLY A 118 13.48 7.86 14.69
N LEU A 119 12.91 9.03 14.44
CA LEU A 119 12.72 9.58 13.09
C LEU A 119 14.04 9.73 12.35
N ASN A 120 15.04 10.33 12.98
CA ASN A 120 16.37 10.51 12.39
C ASN A 120 17.02 9.16 12.04
N ARG A 121 16.95 8.18 12.96
CA ARG A 121 17.45 6.82 12.72
C ARG A 121 16.72 6.15 11.56
N GLU A 122 15.40 6.27 11.49
CA GLU A 122 14.59 5.59 10.48
C GLU A 122 14.74 6.21 9.09
N ILE A 123 14.81 7.55 9.00
CA ILE A 123 15.10 8.24 7.73
C ILE A 123 16.43 7.74 7.15
N LYS A 124 17.45 7.55 8.00
CA LYS A 124 18.77 7.03 7.59
C LYS A 124 18.75 5.58 7.09
N ASN A 125 17.67 4.84 7.30
CA ASN A 125 17.53 3.47 6.80
C ASN A 125 17.04 3.38 5.35
N PHE A 126 16.63 4.48 4.71
CA PHE A 126 16.16 4.46 3.31
C PHE A 126 17.14 3.80 2.31
N PRO A 127 18.48 4.00 2.38
CA PRO A 127 19.41 3.30 1.49
C PRO A 127 19.41 1.78 1.71
N LYS A 128 19.21 1.32 2.95
CA LYS A 128 19.09 -0.12 3.25
C LYS A 128 17.82 -0.69 2.65
N LEU A 129 16.72 0.07 2.66
CA LEU A 129 15.47 -0.29 2.00
C LEU A 129 15.70 -0.51 0.49
N LEU A 130 16.36 0.44 -0.18
CA LEU A 130 16.72 0.32 -1.60
C LEU A 130 17.55 -0.93 -1.90
N ASN A 131 18.49 -1.27 -1.02
CA ASN A 131 19.30 -2.48 -1.16
C ASN A 131 18.47 -3.76 -0.98
N LYS A 132 17.48 -3.78 -0.08
CA LYS A 132 16.53 -4.90 0.04
C LYS A 132 15.72 -5.08 -1.24
N PHE A 133 15.24 -3.99 -1.85
CA PHE A 133 14.62 -4.05 -3.18
C PHE A 133 15.61 -4.58 -4.23
N LYS A 134 16.88 -4.18 -4.20
CA LYS A 134 17.87 -4.71 -5.15
C LYS A 134 18.05 -6.23 -5.00
N ALA A 135 18.11 -6.74 -3.77
CA ALA A 135 18.31 -8.17 -3.50
C ALA A 135 17.08 -9.03 -3.85
N LEU A 136 15.87 -8.55 -3.57
CA LEU A 136 14.64 -9.28 -3.87
C LEU A 136 14.39 -9.45 -5.37
N PHE A 137 14.88 -8.53 -6.22
CA PHE A 137 14.59 -8.51 -7.66
C PHE A 137 15.80 -8.76 -8.56
N CYS A 138 16.99 -8.96 -7.98
CA CYS A 138 18.16 -9.52 -8.66
C CYS A 138 18.77 -10.62 -7.79
N PRO A 139 18.24 -11.85 -7.83
CA PRO A 139 19.04 -13.00 -7.45
C PRO A 139 20.08 -13.18 -8.56
N SER A 140 21.23 -12.51 -8.43
CA SER A 140 22.39 -12.93 -9.21
C SER A 140 22.64 -14.39 -8.85
N PHE A 141 22.48 -15.26 -9.83
CA PHE A 141 22.82 -16.68 -9.81
C PHE A 141 24.05 -16.95 -8.94
N LEU A 142 23.88 -17.77 -7.91
CA LEU A 142 24.93 -18.62 -7.37
C LEU A 142 24.74 -20.00 -7.97
#